data_AF-A0A954FXY9-F1
#
_entry.id   AF-A0A954FXY9-F1
#
_cell.length_a   1.000
_cell.length_b   1.000
_cell.length_c   1.000
_cell.angle_alpha   90.00
_cell.angle_beta   90.00
_cell.angle_gamma   90.00
#
_symmetry.space_group_name_H-M   'P 1'
#
loop_
_entity.id
_entity.type
_entity.pdbx_description
1 polymer ?
#
loop_
_entity_poly.entity_id
_entity_poly.type
_entity_poly.pdbx_seq_one_letter_code
_entity_poly.pdbx_strand_id
1 'polypeptide(L)'
;VHSIEAGKSATYDTALKPGWRQIVAVKEKDRLKLYVDGALVATSSQFDPAEYDLTNDKPLQIGFGAHDYFNGNMKDVKLYRRALSADEVRKNYTGSTD
;
A
#
# COMPACT_ATOMS: atom_id res chain seq x y z
N VAL A 1 -10.00 14.93 22.56
CA VAL A 1 -10.56 14.08 21.47
C VAL A 1 -9.82 12.76 21.54
N HIS A 2 -10.52 11.65 21.85
CA HIS A 2 -9.90 10.32 21.84
C HIS A 2 -10.07 9.73 20.45
N SER A 3 -8.99 9.55 19.70
CA SER A 3 -9.02 8.76 18.47
C SER A 3 -8.65 7.31 18.81
N ILE A 4 -9.47 6.36 18.38
CA ILE A 4 -9.12 4.94 18.44
C ILE A 4 -8.41 4.59 17.12
N GLU A 5 -7.15 4.17 17.20
CA GLU A 5 -6.42 3.57 16.08
C GLU A 5 -6.57 2.05 16.21
N ALA A 6 -7.42 1.43 15.39
CA ALA A 6 -7.66 -0.02 15.39
C ALA A 6 -6.52 -0.83 14.70
N GLY A 7 -5.32 -0.23 14.61
CA GLY A 7 -4.16 -0.75 13.90
C GLY A 7 -3.43 0.33 13.11
N LYS A 8 -2.16 0.08 12.78
CA LYS A 8 -1.31 1.05 12.09
C LYS A 8 -1.75 1.25 10.66
N SER A 9 -1.95 2.50 10.26
CA SER A 9 -2.38 2.85 8.92
C SER A 9 -1.54 3.97 8.31
N ALA A 10 -1.52 4.02 6.98
CA ALA A 10 -1.05 5.14 6.19
C ALA A 10 -2.17 5.44 5.18
N THR A 11 -2.85 6.56 5.34
CA THR A 11 -4.03 6.91 4.54
C THR A 11 -3.73 8.06 3.59
N TYR A 12 -4.36 8.03 2.42
CA TYR A 12 -4.38 9.15 1.51
C TYR A 12 -5.80 9.71 1.50
N ASP A 13 -6.06 10.71 2.34
CA ASP A 13 -7.40 11.22 2.64
C ASP A 13 -7.91 12.19 1.57
N THR A 14 -7.60 11.91 0.30
CA THR A 14 -8.01 12.70 -0.86
C THR A 14 -8.41 11.76 -1.97
N ALA A 15 -9.46 12.13 -2.71
CA ALA A 15 -9.91 11.38 -3.86
C ALA A 15 -8.77 11.20 -4.88
N LEU A 16 -8.60 9.99 -5.39
CA LEU A 16 -7.71 9.75 -6.53
C LEU A 16 -8.26 10.47 -7.76
N LYS A 17 -7.35 11.02 -8.57
CA LYS A 17 -7.70 11.54 -9.89
C LYS A 17 -8.25 10.39 -10.77
N PRO A 18 -9.15 10.69 -11.71
CA PRO A 18 -9.67 9.67 -12.63
C PRO A 18 -8.55 9.09 -13.52
N GLY A 19 -8.81 7.89 -14.05
CA GLY A 19 -7.88 7.16 -14.92
C GLY A 19 -7.02 6.14 -14.16
N TRP A 20 -6.05 5.56 -14.87
CA TRP A 20 -5.11 4.62 -14.27
C TRP A 20 -4.19 5.33 -13.28
N ARG A 21 -4.07 4.76 -12.08
CA ARG A 21 -3.22 5.25 -10.99
C ARG A 21 -2.32 4.12 -10.53
N GLN A 22 -1.05 4.42 -10.30
CA GLN A 22 -0.17 3.47 -9.63
C GLN A 22 -0.33 3.64 -8.12
N ILE A 23 -0.62 2.53 -7.42
CA ILE A 23 -0.69 2.49 -5.96
C ILE A 23 0.35 1.49 -5.47
N VAL A 24 1.20 1.92 -4.54
CA VAL A 24 2.20 1.03 -3.91
C VAL A 24 2.12 1.17 -2.40
N ALA A 25 1.80 0.06 -1.73
CA ALA A 25 1.90 -0.07 -0.28
C ALA A 25 3.21 -0.79 0.06
N VAL A 26 4.00 -0.20 0.97
CA VAL A 26 5.27 -0.76 1.43
C VAL A 26 5.21 -0.92 2.95
N LYS A 27 5.40 -2.15 3.43
CA LYS A 27 5.71 -2.42 4.84
C LYS A 27 7.23 -2.43 5.01
N GLU A 28 7.76 -1.42 5.68
CA GLU A 28 9.13 -1.43 6.19
C GLU A 28 9.17 -2.18 7.53
N LYS A 29 10.31 -2.14 8.22
CA LYS A 29 10.47 -2.82 9.51
C LYS A 29 9.39 -2.37 10.51
N ASP A 30 9.27 -1.06 10.71
CA ASP A 30 8.50 -0.44 11.79
C ASP A 30 7.51 0.63 11.30
N ARG A 31 7.32 0.76 9.98
CA ARG A 31 6.45 1.76 9.34
C ARG A 31 5.78 1.22 8.09
N LEU A 32 4.61 1.76 7.76
CA LEU A 32 3.96 1.62 6.48
C LEU A 32 4.20 2.89 5.65
N LYS A 33 4.39 2.72 4.35
CA LYS A 33 4.45 3.82 3.37
C LYS A 33 3.45 3.57 2.26
N LEU A 34 2.76 4.62 1.85
CA LEU A 34 1.84 4.61 0.73
C LEU A 34 2.34 5.57 -0.34
N TYR A 35 2.43 5.07 -1.57
CA TYR A 35 2.80 5.86 -2.73
C TYR A 35 1.66 5.89 -3.74
N VAL A 36 1.47 7.05 -4.35
CA VAL A 36 0.55 7.27 -5.47
C VAL A 36 1.37 7.89 -6.61
N ASP A 37 1.36 7.27 -7.78
CA ASP A 37 2.13 7.72 -8.96
C ASP A 37 3.61 7.97 -8.65
N GLY A 38 4.26 7.04 -7.97
CA GLY A 38 5.67 7.17 -7.60
C GLY A 38 5.99 8.16 -6.48
N ALA A 39 5.03 8.96 -6.00
CA ALA A 39 5.23 9.91 -4.92
C ALA A 39 4.79 9.34 -3.57
N LEU A 40 5.60 9.51 -2.52
CA LEU A 40 5.24 9.15 -1.15
C LEU A 40 4.14 10.10 -0.67
N VAL A 41 2.95 9.56 -0.38
CA VAL A 41 1.80 10.37 0.06
C VAL A 41 1.47 10.21 1.54
N ALA A 42 1.87 9.08 2.15
CA ALA A 42 1.65 8.86 3.57
C ALA A 42 2.71 7.94 4.17
N THR A 43 2.99 8.14 5.46
CA THR A 43 3.79 7.25 6.30
C THR A 43 3.07 7.06 7.62
N SER A 44 2.93 5.82 8.08
CA SER A 44 2.31 5.54 9.37
C SER A 44 3.15 6.06 10.53
N SER A 45 2.55 6.10 11.72
CA SER A 45 3.31 6.12 12.96
C SER A 45 4.21 4.87 13.06
N GLN A 46 5.27 4.97 13.87
CA GLN A 46 6.14 3.83 14.14
C GLN A 46 5.40 2.75 14.93
N PHE A 47 5.78 1.49 14.73
CA PHE A 47 5.22 0.34 15.46
C PHE A 47 6.26 -0.73 15.76
N ASP A 48 5.95 -1.60 16.71
CA ASP A 48 6.74 -2.80 16.96
C ASP A 48 6.56 -3.78 15.78
N PRO A 49 7.64 -4.14 15.06
CA PRO A 49 7.56 -5.11 13.96
C PRO A 49 6.94 -6.45 14.35
N ALA A 50 7.11 -6.89 15.61
CA ALA A 50 6.63 -8.18 16.10
C ALA A 50 5.10 -8.22 16.25
N GLU A 51 4.46 -7.09 16.54
CA GLU A 51 2.99 -6.99 16.62
C GLU A 51 2.32 -7.03 15.24
N TYR A 52 3.09 -6.81 14.17
CA TYR A 52 2.62 -6.74 12.79
C TYR A 52 3.37 -7.72 11.88
N ASP A 53 3.56 -8.96 12.32
CA ASP A 53 4.03 -10.05 11.45
C ASP A 53 2.93 -10.41 10.43
N LEU A 54 3.33 -10.54 9.16
CA LEU A 54 2.42 -10.91 8.08
C LEU A 54 2.42 -12.42 7.81
N THR A 55 3.24 -13.20 8.52
CA THR A 55 3.34 -14.64 8.33
C THR A 55 2.04 -15.33 8.70
N ASN A 56 1.39 -15.95 7.71
CA ASN A 56 0.16 -16.70 7.90
C ASN A 56 -0.04 -17.71 6.75
N ASP A 57 -1.01 -18.61 6.91
CA ASP A 57 -1.35 -19.67 5.97
C ASP A 57 -2.57 -19.35 5.08
N LYS A 58 -3.09 -18.12 5.13
CA LYS A 58 -4.27 -17.71 4.38
C LYS A 58 -3.92 -17.44 2.91
N PRO A 59 -4.83 -17.74 1.98
CA PRO A 59 -4.64 -17.37 0.59
C PRO A 59 -4.60 -15.84 0.45
N LEU A 60 -3.72 -15.34 -0.41
CA LEU A 60 -3.75 -13.94 -0.81
C LEU A 60 -5.00 -13.68 -1.66
N GLN A 61 -5.83 -12.74 -1.22
CA GLN A 61 -7.00 -12.29 -1.95
C GLN A 61 -6.74 -10.90 -2.53
N ILE A 62 -7.12 -10.69 -3.79
CA ILE A 62 -6.97 -9.42 -4.50
C ILE A 62 -8.33 -9.05 -5.07
N GLY A 63 -8.77 -7.80 -4.87
CA GLY A 63 -10.07 -7.32 -5.33
C GLY A 63 -11.25 -7.75 -4.45
N PHE A 64 -10.99 -8.28 -3.25
CA PHE A 64 -12.00 -8.68 -2.26
C PHE A 64 -11.50 -8.38 -0.84
N GLY A 65 -12.39 -7.90 0.04
CA GLY A 65 -12.05 -7.59 1.43
C GLY A 65 -13.26 -7.65 2.37
N ALA A 66 -13.09 -7.15 3.60
CA ALA A 66 -14.08 -7.26 4.67
C ALA A 66 -15.42 -6.55 4.40
N HIS A 67 -15.44 -5.59 3.47
CA HIS A 67 -16.63 -4.79 3.17
C HIS A 67 -17.27 -5.18 1.84
N ASP A 68 -16.51 -5.30 0.75
CA ASP A 68 -17.03 -5.68 -0.57
C ASP A 68 -15.89 -6.03 -1.56
N TYR A 69 -16.28 -6.33 -2.81
CA TYR A 69 -15.40 -6.47 -3.97
C TYR A 69 -14.94 -5.11 -4.50
N PHE A 70 -13.74 -5.10 -5.07
CA PHE A 70 -13.24 -3.94 -5.80
C PHE A 70 -13.98 -3.78 -7.14
N ASN A 71 -14.66 -2.65 -7.31
CA ASN A 71 -15.33 -2.30 -8.56
C ASN A 71 -14.45 -1.37 -9.40
N GLY A 72 -13.57 -1.97 -10.21
CA GLY A 72 -12.67 -1.25 -11.10
C GLY A 72 -11.75 -2.18 -11.86
N ASN A 73 -10.81 -1.62 -12.63
CA ASN A 73 -9.81 -2.38 -13.37
C ASN A 73 -8.47 -2.38 -12.64
N MET A 74 -7.77 -3.52 -12.67
CA MET A 74 -6.41 -3.68 -12.15
C MET A 74 -5.50 -4.19 -13.27
N LYS A 75 -4.25 -3.70 -13.31
CA LYS A 75 -3.19 -4.17 -14.22
C LYS A 75 -1.85 -4.19 -13.51
N ASP A 76 -0.92 -5.00 -14.02
CA ASP A 76 0.47 -5.05 -13.55
C ASP A 76 0.66 -5.29 -12.05
N VAL A 77 -0.19 -6.16 -11.47
CA VAL A 77 -0.15 -6.49 -10.05
C VAL A 77 1.15 -7.23 -9.70
N LYS A 78 1.92 -6.68 -8.76
CA LYS A 78 3.23 -7.21 -8.32
C LYS A 78 3.26 -7.33 -6.80
N LEU A 79 3.89 -8.41 -6.32
CA LEU A 79 4.14 -8.65 -4.89
C LEU A 79 5.63 -8.89 -4.67
N TYR A 80 6.18 -8.24 -3.64
CA TYR A 80 7.60 -8.33 -3.30
C TYR A 80 7.77 -8.89 -1.90
N ARG A 81 8.78 -9.76 -1.71
CA ARG A 81 9.16 -10.31 -0.40
C ARG A 81 10.04 -9.36 0.42
N ARG A 82 10.11 -8.09 0.04
CA ARG A 82 10.91 -7.05 0.69
C ARG A 82 10.26 -5.68 0.52
N ALA A 83 10.65 -4.74 1.38
CA ALA A 83 10.33 -3.34 1.17
C ALA A 83 11.02 -2.82 -0.10
N LEU A 84 10.27 -2.05 -0.90
CA LEU A 84 10.82 -1.31 -2.04
C LEU A 84 11.35 0.05 -1.56
N SER A 85 12.47 0.47 -2.13
CA SER A 85 12.97 1.83 -1.98
C SER A 85 12.14 2.82 -2.81
N ALA A 86 12.20 4.11 -2.44
CA ALA A 86 11.49 5.16 -3.19
C ALA A 86 11.90 5.22 -4.67
N ASP A 87 13.18 4.95 -4.99
CA ASP A 87 13.67 4.95 -6.36
C ASP A 87 13.15 3.76 -7.16
N GLU A 88 13.01 2.58 -6.53
CA GLU A 88 12.39 1.42 -7.18
C GLU A 88 10.90 1.66 -7.46
N VAL A 89 10.19 2.28 -6.52
CA VAL A 89 8.79 2.67 -6.71
C VAL A 89 8.66 3.64 -7.88
N ARG A 90 9.50 4.68 -7.92
CA ARG A 90 9.53 5.64 -9.02
C ARG A 90 9.88 4.99 -10.35
N LYS A 91 10.88 4.11 -10.40
CA LYS A 91 11.27 3.39 -11.61
C LYS A 91 10.14 2.50 -12.13
N ASN A 92 9.43 1.82 -11.23
CA ASN A 92 8.27 1.00 -11.58
C ASN A 92 7.09 1.85 -12.10
N TYR A 93 7.00 3.12 -11.70
CA TYR A 93 5.98 4.04 -12.22
C TYR A 93 6.32 4.46 -13.65
N THR A 94 7.54 4.95 -13.87
CA THR A 94 7.99 5.46 -15.17
C THR A 94 8.15 4.37 -16.23
N GLY A 95 8.48 3.14 -15.83
CA GLY A 95 8.60 2.01 -16.75
C GLY A 95 7.28 1.32 -17.10
N SER A 96 6.15 1.75 -16.53
CA SER A 96 4.81 1.23 -16.83
C SER A 96 3.94 2.24 -17.61
N THR A 97 4.51 3.39 -17.98
CA THR A 97 3.85 4.44 -18.79
C THR A 97 4.15 4.34 -20.29
N ASP A 98 4.82 3.27 -20.74
CA ASP A 98 5.06 2.98 -22.15
C ASP A 98 3.99 2.02 -22.73
#